data_AF-A0A920ST66-F1
#
_entry.id   AF-A0A920ST66-F1
#
_cell.length_a   1.000
_cell.length_b   1.000
_cell.length_c   1.000
_cell.angle_alpha   90.00
_cell.angle_beta   90.00
_cell.angle_gamma   90.00
#
_symmetry.space_group_name_H-M   'P 1'
#
loop_
_entity.id
_entity.type
_entity.pdbx_description
1 polymer ?
#
loop_
_entity_poly.entity_id
_entity_poly.type
_entity_poly.pdbx_seq_one_letter_code
_entity_poly.pdbx_strand_id
1 'polypeptide(L)'
;MHSHAELDADHGRDARAFLHQGITTVALGVDGGGGSDVASRLEGWLRDGIGVNAFLFVGHNAARRSVVGMEDRSPTDEELVEMRSFVRKGMEEGAYGLSSGLFYLPGNYAETEEVVELNRVRRRLPWSDLRYS
;
A
#
# COMPACT_ATOMS: atom_id res chain seq x y z
N MET A 1 -1.06 -13.24 6.58
CA MET A 1 -0.95 -11.76 6.60
C MET A 1 -0.14 -11.20 5.44
N HIS A 2 0.53 -12.02 4.61
CA HIS A 2 1.27 -11.56 3.44
C HIS A 2 0.65 -12.18 2.19
N SER A 3 0.29 -11.38 1.19
CA SER A 3 -0.28 -11.90 -0.05
C SER A 3 0.02 -11.00 -1.24
N HIS A 4 0.20 -11.64 -2.39
CA HIS A 4 0.29 -11.02 -3.71
C HIS A 4 -0.92 -11.42 -4.57
N ALA A 5 -2.07 -11.66 -3.96
CA ALA A 5 -3.27 -12.11 -4.67
C ALA A 5 -3.74 -11.07 -5.70
N GLU A 6 -4.13 -11.56 -6.86
CA GLU A 6 -4.70 -10.75 -7.95
C GLU A 6 -6.22 -10.74 -7.87
N LEU A 7 -6.78 -10.16 -6.81
CA LEU A 7 -8.24 -10.12 -6.59
C LEU A 7 -9.00 -9.29 -7.65
N ASP A 8 -8.29 -8.45 -8.41
CA ASP A 8 -8.85 -7.67 -9.51
C ASP A 8 -9.06 -8.49 -10.78
N ALA A 9 -8.37 -9.63 -10.92
CA ALA A 9 -8.43 -10.50 -12.07
C ALA A 9 -9.49 -11.59 -11.89
N ASP A 10 -10.18 -11.96 -12.98
CA ASP A 10 -11.26 -12.96 -12.96
C ASP A 10 -10.83 -14.29 -12.34
N HIS A 11 -9.60 -14.71 -12.59
CA HIS A 11 -9.06 -15.98 -12.08
C HIS A 11 -8.70 -15.95 -10.58
N GLY A 12 -8.51 -14.77 -9.99
CA GLY A 12 -8.10 -14.60 -8.59
C GLY A 12 -9.23 -14.11 -7.68
N ARG A 13 -10.26 -13.48 -8.26
CA ARG A 13 -11.36 -12.81 -7.55
C ARG A 13 -12.10 -13.69 -6.55
N ASP A 14 -12.35 -14.94 -6.90
CA ASP A 14 -13.08 -15.88 -6.03
C ASP A 14 -12.23 -16.45 -4.88
N ALA A 15 -10.92 -16.18 -4.89
CA ALA A 15 -9.96 -16.52 -3.84
C ALA A 15 -9.99 -17.98 -3.38
N ARG A 16 -10.34 -18.94 -4.28
CA ARG A 16 -10.44 -20.38 -3.92
C ARG A 16 -9.19 -20.94 -3.24
N ALA A 17 -8.01 -20.56 -3.74
CA ALA A 17 -6.74 -21.00 -3.15
C ALA A 17 -6.60 -20.61 -1.67
N PHE A 18 -7.16 -19.47 -1.28
CA PHE A 18 -7.17 -18.99 0.11
C PHE A 18 -8.27 -19.68 0.92
N LEU A 19 -9.48 -19.77 0.38
CA LEU A 19 -10.63 -20.37 1.06
C LEU A 19 -10.42 -21.86 1.38
N HIS A 20 -9.77 -22.62 0.50
CA HIS A 20 -9.44 -24.02 0.75
C HIS A 20 -8.46 -24.23 1.92
N GLN A 21 -7.80 -23.17 2.38
CA GLN A 21 -6.90 -23.18 3.53
C GLN A 21 -7.52 -22.49 4.76
N GLY A 22 -8.81 -22.13 4.71
CA GLY A 22 -9.51 -21.43 5.78
C GLY A 22 -9.14 -19.95 5.92
N ILE A 23 -8.45 -19.36 4.94
CA ILE A 23 -8.07 -17.95 4.96
C ILE A 23 -9.27 -17.11 4.57
N THR A 24 -9.69 -16.22 5.46
CA THR A 24 -10.83 -15.31 5.27
C THR A 24 -10.43 -13.86 5.01
N THR A 25 -9.17 -13.50 5.26
CA THR A 25 -8.66 -12.12 5.12
C THR A 25 -7.24 -12.10 4.59
N VAL A 26 -6.97 -11.26 3.59
CA VAL A 26 -5.63 -11.07 2.99
C VAL A 26 -5.16 -9.61 3.08
N ALA A 27 -3.85 -9.42 3.21
CA ALA A 27 -3.22 -8.10 3.08
C ALA A 27 -2.53 -8.02 1.71
N LEU A 28 -2.79 -6.94 0.97
CA LEU A 28 -2.25 -6.71 -0.37
C LEU A 28 -1.44 -5.41 -0.42
N GLY A 29 -0.64 -5.22 -1.47
CA GLY A 29 0.27 -4.08 -1.59
C GLY A 29 1.48 -4.19 -0.64
N VAL A 30 1.80 -5.41 -0.20
CA VAL A 30 3.01 -5.73 0.59
C VAL A 30 4.28 -5.52 -0.23
N ASP A 31 5.44 -5.62 0.41
CA ASP A 31 6.77 -5.46 -0.23
C ASP A 31 6.94 -4.13 -1.00
N GLY A 32 6.23 -3.07 -0.59
CA GLY A 32 6.28 -1.76 -1.23
C GLY A 32 5.52 -1.65 -2.55
N GLY A 33 4.73 -2.66 -2.94
CA GLY A 33 4.06 -2.71 -4.24
C GLY A 33 2.73 -1.97 -4.35
N GLY A 34 2.14 -1.52 -3.24
CA GLY A 34 0.82 -0.88 -3.24
C GLY A 34 0.76 0.48 -3.97
N GLY A 35 -0.21 0.66 -4.86
CA GLY A 35 -0.50 1.93 -5.53
C GLY A 35 -1.14 2.99 -4.63
N SER A 36 -1.31 4.21 -5.15
CA SER A 36 -2.03 5.31 -4.48
C SER A 36 -3.51 5.42 -4.87
N ASP A 37 -3.97 4.57 -5.78
CA ASP A 37 -5.34 4.44 -6.31
C ASP A 37 -6.21 3.49 -5.45
N VAL A 38 -6.11 3.65 -4.13
CA VAL A 38 -6.70 2.73 -3.16
C VAL A 38 -8.22 2.77 -3.21
N ALA A 39 -8.82 3.96 -3.32
CA ALA A 39 -10.27 4.10 -3.34
C ALA A 39 -10.86 3.39 -4.56
N SER A 40 -10.23 3.55 -5.73
CA SER A 40 -10.69 2.93 -6.97
C SER A 40 -10.65 1.40 -6.90
N ARG A 41 -9.58 0.81 -6.35
CA ARG A 41 -9.52 -0.65 -6.14
C ARG A 41 -10.58 -1.14 -5.16
N LEU A 42 -10.76 -0.45 -4.03
CA LEU A 42 -11.79 -0.81 -3.04
C LEU A 42 -13.20 -0.72 -3.63
N GLU A 43 -13.50 0.34 -4.37
CA GLU A 43 -14.79 0.50 -5.07
C GLU A 43 -15.02 -0.62 -6.09
N GLY A 44 -13.97 -1.02 -6.81
CA GLY A 44 -14.01 -2.18 -7.70
C GLY A 44 -14.38 -3.47 -6.97
N TRP A 45 -13.74 -3.75 -5.84
CA TRP A 45 -14.04 -4.93 -5.03
C TRP A 45 -15.45 -4.89 -4.43
N LEU A 46 -15.94 -3.73 -4.03
CA LEU A 46 -17.31 -3.57 -3.50
C LEU A 46 -18.36 -3.78 -4.59
N ARG A 47 -18.11 -3.29 -5.80
CA ARG A 47 -19.02 -3.43 -6.94
C ARG A 47 -19.06 -4.85 -7.47
N ASP A 48 -17.90 -5.45 -7.68
CA ASP A 48 -17.76 -6.71 -8.41
C ASP A 48 -17.73 -7.93 -7.47
N GLY A 49 -17.48 -7.71 -6.18
CA GLY A 49 -17.30 -8.76 -5.16
C GLY A 49 -15.91 -9.40 -5.19
N ILE A 50 -15.44 -9.82 -4.02
CA ILE A 50 -14.23 -10.64 -3.83
C ILE A 50 -14.52 -11.77 -2.83
N GLY A 51 -13.85 -12.92 -2.99
CA GLY A 51 -14.14 -14.14 -2.22
C GLY A 51 -13.64 -14.14 -0.78
N VAL A 52 -12.79 -13.19 -0.40
CA VAL A 52 -12.23 -13.01 0.95
C VAL A 52 -12.25 -11.54 1.33
N ASN A 53 -12.13 -11.23 2.61
CA ASN A 53 -11.85 -9.86 3.03
C ASN A 53 -10.44 -9.46 2.59
N ALA A 54 -10.25 -8.18 2.27
CA ALA A 54 -8.94 -7.67 1.89
C ALA A 54 -8.71 -6.27 2.45
N PHE A 55 -7.46 -5.95 2.72
CA PHE A 55 -7.01 -4.58 2.98
C PHE A 55 -5.72 -4.30 2.21
N LEU A 56 -5.50 -3.02 1.91
CA LEU A 56 -4.41 -2.55 1.06
C LEU A 56 -3.40 -1.75 1.88
N PHE A 57 -2.12 -2.01 1.66
CA PHE A 57 -1.05 -1.07 1.96
C PHE A 57 -0.81 -0.17 0.74
N VAL A 58 -0.43 1.10 0.98
CA VAL A 58 0.27 1.91 -0.02
C VAL A 58 1.77 1.59 0.07
N GLY A 59 2.46 1.59 -1.06
CA GLY A 59 3.82 1.06 -1.17
C GLY A 59 4.90 2.12 -1.35
N HIS A 60 5.97 2.03 -0.57
CA HIS A 60 7.17 2.85 -0.72
C HIS A 60 7.80 2.70 -2.11
N ASN A 61 7.95 1.46 -2.61
CA ASN A 61 8.59 1.22 -3.90
C ASN A 61 7.73 1.74 -5.06
N ALA A 62 6.40 1.70 -4.93
CA ALA A 62 5.48 2.31 -5.88
C ALA A 62 5.60 3.85 -5.88
N ALA A 63 5.66 4.48 -4.70
CA ALA A 63 5.88 5.93 -4.58
C ALA A 63 7.19 6.35 -5.23
N ARG A 64 8.29 5.68 -4.90
CA ARG A 64 9.61 5.96 -5.46
C ARG A 64 9.64 5.77 -6.97
N ARG A 65 9.08 4.66 -7.48
CA ARG A 65 8.98 4.40 -8.92
C ARG A 65 8.16 5.48 -9.65
N SER A 66 7.11 6.00 -9.02
CA SER A 66 6.25 7.02 -9.61
C SER A 66 6.91 8.40 -9.70
N VAL A 67 7.88 8.70 -8.85
CA VAL A 67 8.48 10.04 -8.73
C VAL A 67 9.93 10.07 -9.18
N VAL A 68 10.77 9.21 -8.60
CA VAL A 68 12.22 9.11 -8.85
C VAL A 68 12.52 8.10 -9.98
N GLY A 69 11.61 7.15 -10.23
CA GLY A 69 11.82 6.10 -11.21
C GLY A 69 12.71 4.96 -10.68
N MET A 70 13.68 4.54 -11.48
CA MET A 70 14.61 3.44 -11.19
C MET A 70 16.02 3.91 -10.89
N GLU A 71 16.18 5.21 -10.56
CA GLU A 71 17.48 5.84 -10.37
C GLU A 71 18.08 5.50 -9.00
N ASP A 72 19.39 5.20 -9.02
CA ASP A 72 20.21 4.94 -7.83
C ASP A 72 20.73 6.26 -7.25
N ARG A 73 19.82 7.00 -6.62
CA ARG A 73 20.10 8.25 -5.90
C ARG A 73 18.99 8.54 -4.90
N SER A 74 19.29 9.35 -3.91
CA SER A 74 18.26 9.93 -3.03
C SER A 74 17.30 10.84 -3.82
N PRO A 75 16.02 10.92 -3.43
CA PRO A 75 15.09 11.92 -3.95
C PRO A 75 15.57 13.33 -3.61
N THR A 76 15.27 14.30 -4.47
CA THR A 76 15.37 15.72 -4.09
C THR A 76 14.28 16.07 -3.05
N ASP A 77 14.37 17.24 -2.44
CA ASP A 77 13.37 17.70 -1.48
C ASP A 77 11.96 17.78 -2.11
N GLU A 78 11.86 18.25 -3.36
CA GLU A 78 10.62 18.30 -4.13
C GLU A 78 10.09 16.90 -4.44
N GLU A 79 10.94 15.97 -4.88
CA GLU A 79 10.55 14.59 -5.14
C GLU A 79 10.07 13.91 -3.85
N LEU A 80 10.71 14.17 -2.71
CA LEU A 80 10.27 13.65 -1.41
C LEU A 80 8.91 14.25 -1.00
N VAL A 81 8.61 15.51 -1.33
CA VAL A 81 7.26 16.09 -1.17
C VAL A 81 6.24 15.31 -2.00
N GLU A 82 6.54 15.03 -3.26
CA GLU A 82 5.63 14.29 -4.15
C GLU A 82 5.44 12.83 -3.70
N MET A 83 6.49 12.16 -3.23
CA MET A 83 6.38 10.81 -2.66
C MET A 83 5.52 10.81 -1.39
N ARG A 84 5.63 11.83 -0.52
CA ARG A 84 4.72 11.99 0.62
C ARG A 84 3.29 12.24 0.17
N SER A 85 3.08 12.98 -0.92
CA SER A 85 1.76 13.21 -1.50
C SER A 85 1.12 11.90 -2.00
N PHE A 86 1.90 11.06 -2.69
CA PHE A 86 1.48 9.72 -3.12
C PHE A 86 1.03 8.85 -1.94
N VAL A 87 1.84 8.78 -0.88
CA VAL A 87 1.52 8.00 0.32
C VAL A 87 0.29 8.59 1.03
N ARG A 88 0.21 9.93 1.12
CA ARG A 88 -0.92 10.62 1.76
C ARG A 88 -2.23 10.30 1.06
N LYS A 89 -2.25 10.40 -0.27
CA LYS A 89 -3.42 10.04 -1.08
C LYS A 89 -3.88 8.62 -0.77
N GLY A 90 -2.98 7.63 -0.82
CA GLY A 90 -3.32 6.24 -0.50
C GLY A 90 -3.90 6.07 0.92
N MET A 91 -3.32 6.75 1.91
CA MET A 91 -3.81 6.75 3.30
C MET A 91 -5.20 7.39 3.46
N GLU A 92 -5.43 8.52 2.78
CA GLU A 92 -6.72 9.23 2.76
C GLU A 92 -7.81 8.42 2.05
N GLU A 93 -7.43 7.68 1.00
CA GLU A 93 -8.31 6.79 0.24
C GLU A 93 -8.60 5.45 0.94
N GLY A 94 -8.01 5.19 2.11
CA GLY A 94 -8.34 4.04 2.94
C GLY A 94 -7.28 2.94 3.03
N ALA A 95 -6.03 3.22 2.62
CA ALA A 95 -4.93 2.30 2.90
C ALA A 95 -4.82 2.05 4.40
N TYR A 96 -4.54 0.80 4.75
CA TYR A 96 -4.32 0.38 6.12
C TYR A 96 -3.00 0.94 6.69
N GLY A 97 -1.99 1.08 5.84
CA GLY A 97 -0.68 1.60 6.22
C GLY A 97 0.28 1.71 5.03
N LEU A 98 1.56 1.95 5.33
CA LEU A 98 2.67 1.94 4.37
C LEU A 98 3.41 0.59 4.44
N SER A 99 3.79 0.02 3.30
CA SER A 99 4.71 -1.10 3.20
C SER A 99 5.99 -0.69 2.45
N SER A 100 7.10 -1.41 2.67
CA SER A 100 8.35 -1.21 1.94
C SER A 100 8.94 -2.53 1.46
N GLY A 101 9.74 -2.47 0.38
CA GLY A 101 10.43 -3.61 -0.20
C GLY A 101 11.89 -3.27 -0.44
N LEU A 102 12.65 -3.07 0.64
CA LEU A 102 14.02 -2.53 0.60
C LEU A 102 15.05 -3.49 -0.04
N PHE A 103 14.69 -4.75 -0.25
CA PHE A 103 15.52 -5.68 -1.02
C PHE A 103 15.34 -5.51 -2.54
N TYR A 104 14.23 -4.90 -2.98
CA TYR A 104 13.84 -4.82 -4.38
C TYR A 104 14.02 -3.41 -4.94
N LEU A 105 14.29 -3.32 -6.24
CA LEU A 105 14.32 -2.03 -6.92
C LEU A 105 12.91 -1.41 -7.05
N PRO A 106 12.78 -0.08 -6.94
CA PRO A 106 13.84 0.89 -6.64
C PRO A 106 14.10 1.08 -5.13
N GLY A 107 13.42 0.33 -4.26
CA GLY A 107 13.49 0.49 -2.81
C GLY A 107 14.86 0.19 -2.17
N ASN A 108 15.75 -0.56 -2.84
CA ASN A 108 17.09 -0.81 -2.30
C ASN A 108 18.02 0.42 -2.32
N TYR A 109 17.68 1.46 -3.09
CA TYR A 109 18.41 2.73 -3.15
C TYR A 109 17.93 3.73 -2.09
N ALA A 110 16.98 3.32 -1.23
CA ALA A 110 16.42 4.19 -0.22
C ALA A 110 17.32 4.25 1.01
N GLU A 111 17.61 5.48 1.42
CA GLU A 111 18.21 5.74 2.71
C GLU A 111 17.16 5.62 3.82
N THR A 112 17.62 5.38 5.04
CA THR A 112 16.71 5.18 6.20
C THR A 112 15.80 6.39 6.41
N GLU A 113 16.33 7.59 6.23
CA GLU A 113 15.62 8.86 6.39
C GLU A 113 14.42 8.96 5.45
N GLU A 114 14.55 8.53 4.19
CA GLU A 114 13.45 8.54 3.23
C GLU A 114 12.29 7.67 3.71
N VAL A 115 12.58 6.44 4.15
CA VAL A 115 11.58 5.51 4.66
C VAL A 115 10.90 6.09 5.91
N VAL A 116 11.67 6.71 6.81
CA VAL A 116 11.15 7.37 8.01
C VAL A 116 10.23 8.54 7.63
N GLU A 117 10.62 9.38 6.69
CA GLU A 117 9.81 10.53 6.26
C GLU A 117 8.48 10.09 5.62
N LEU A 118 8.47 9.05 4.80
CA LEU A 118 7.22 8.51 4.24
C LEU A 118 6.35 7.87 5.33
N ASN A 119 6.95 7.15 6.28
CA ASN A 119 6.19 6.50 7.36
C ASN A 119 5.54 7.52 8.33
N ARG A 120 6.03 8.77 8.37
CA ARG A 120 5.38 9.86 9.13
C ARG A 120 4.05 10.30 8.51
N VAL A 121 3.80 9.97 7.24
CA VAL A 121 2.51 10.18 6.57
C VAL A 121 1.51 9.16 7.12
N ARG A 122 1.02 9.42 8.33
CA ARG A 122 0.04 8.58 9.01
C ARG A 122 -1.39 9.01 8.67
N ARG A 123 -2.26 8.02 8.46
CA ARG A 123 -3.71 8.22 8.50
C ARG A 123 -4.12 8.72 9.89
N ARG A 124 -4.92 9.78 9.97
CA ARG A 124 -5.66 10.08 11.21
C ARG A 124 -6.73 9.01 11.36
N LEU A 125 -6.55 8.10 12.33
CA LEU A 125 -7.55 7.07 12.61
C LEU A 125 -8.75 7.73 13.29
N PRO A 126 -10.00 7.37 12.95
CA PRO A 126 -11.19 7.93 13.60
C PRO A 126 -11.22 7.69 15.12
N TRP A 127 -10.42 6.74 15.61
CA TRP A 127 -10.30 6.42 17.04
C TRP A 127 -9.16 7.17 17.76
N SER A 128 -8.33 7.95 17.07
CA SER A 128 -7.24 8.70 17.72
C SER A 128 -7.74 9.79 18.67
N ASP A 129 -9.01 10.19 18.53
CA ASP A 129 -9.69 11.15 19.40
C ASP A 129 -10.50 10.49 20.52
N LEU A 130 -10.64 9.16 20.52
CA LEU A 130 -11.23 8.41 21.64
C LEU A 130 -10.20 8.28 22.76
N ARG A 131 -10.13 9.29 23.63
CA ARG A 131 -9.59 9.08 24.97
C ARG A 131 -10.61 8.25 25.73
N TYR A 132 -10.19 7.11 26.29
CA TYR A 132 -10.97 6.39 27.28
C TYR A 132 -11.31 7.38 28.41
N SER A 133 -12.59 7.73 28.51
CA SER A 133 -13.16 8.44 29.66
C SER A 133 -13.43 7.45 30.78
#